data_AF-A0A3A5VLJ8-F1
#
_entry.id   AF-A0A3A5VLJ8-F1
#
_cell.length_a   1.000
_cell.length_b   1.000
_cell.length_c   1.000
_cell.angle_alpha   90.00
_cell.angle_beta   90.00
_cell.angle_gamma   90.00
#
_symmetry.space_group_name_H-M   'P 1'
#
loop_
_entity.id
_entity.type
_entity.pdbx_description
1 polymer ?
#
loop_
_entity_poly.entity_id
_entity_poly.type
_entity_poly.pdbx_seq_one_letter_code
_entity_poly.pdbx_strand_id
1 'polypeptide(L)'
;MADPGYVYLLRDVDTRTAGVPSDYLKLGKSKNEPNKRIKTLQTGNPRLITKNWYFSPEMTKLETFLHHYFSGDRVRGEWFLLDSTREASDVIPTIETHIEEQVAYLGHCASHELWSEVPDNGEARAPTTEEQRLSDELRGAREAKILAEAQRDIHDANLRAAIGTSNGIEEILALQLKTHTAWKLDKTQFLASLTDEEKNACHELLTKWKSTATFQNRGGNLAALDPTLEAALAAAVALAPLPADIPTTNLSNPELGRTSALETEHQAWLDCKREVAVQGWIIAQREAALKASIGEYKEITGVMKWVREQRTTSTYNESEAKRLFELRMISFMQPPASETSISVVINEARPYP
;
A
#
# COMPACT_ATOMS: atom_id res chain seq x y z
N MET A 1 -4.80 14.34 -7.07
CA MET A 1 -6.25 14.59 -7.29
C MET A 1 -7.05 13.91 -6.20
N ALA A 2 -8.00 14.62 -5.63
CA ALA A 2 -8.84 14.09 -4.57
C ALA A 2 -9.81 13.01 -5.08
N ASP A 3 -10.17 12.04 -4.23
CA ASP A 3 -11.17 11.00 -4.51
C ASP A 3 -12.34 11.09 -3.50
N PRO A 4 -13.20 12.12 -3.60
CA PRO A 4 -14.31 12.30 -2.68
C PRO A 4 -15.41 11.27 -2.89
N GLY A 5 -16.05 10.85 -1.80
CA GLY A 5 -17.16 9.92 -1.83
C GLY A 5 -17.61 9.51 -0.44
N TYR A 6 -18.22 8.34 -0.32
CA TYR A 6 -18.77 7.84 0.93
C TYR A 6 -18.09 6.56 1.37
N VAL A 7 -17.81 6.45 2.65
CA VAL A 7 -17.58 5.17 3.34
C VAL A 7 -18.86 4.79 4.06
N TYR A 8 -19.31 3.56 3.87
CA TYR A 8 -20.54 3.04 4.48
C TYR A 8 -20.25 1.88 5.42
N LEU A 9 -21.10 1.78 6.44
CA LEU A 9 -21.19 0.70 7.39
C LEU A 9 -22.52 -0.02 7.16
N LEU A 10 -22.49 -1.32 6.92
CA LEU A 10 -23.70 -2.13 6.77
C LEU A 10 -23.67 -3.31 7.73
N ARG A 11 -24.77 -3.54 8.41
CA ARG A 11 -24.96 -4.68 9.30
C ARG A 11 -26.32 -5.31 9.03
N ASP A 12 -26.36 -6.63 9.00
CA ASP A 12 -27.61 -7.35 8.84
C ASP A 12 -28.33 -7.52 10.18
N VAL A 13 -29.65 -7.48 10.11
CA VAL A 13 -30.55 -7.66 11.25
C VAL A 13 -31.52 -8.78 10.90
N ASP A 14 -31.52 -9.84 11.70
CA ASP A 14 -32.44 -10.94 11.52
C ASP A 14 -33.82 -10.55 12.09
N THR A 15 -34.83 -10.56 11.23
CA THR A 15 -36.21 -10.18 11.59
C THR A 15 -36.87 -11.21 12.51
N ARG A 16 -36.28 -12.40 12.66
CA ARG A 16 -36.76 -13.47 13.55
C ARG A 16 -36.19 -13.37 14.97
N THR A 17 -35.07 -12.67 15.18
CA THR A 17 -34.38 -12.58 16.48
C THR A 17 -34.75 -11.32 17.26
N ALA A 18 -36.01 -10.87 17.15
CA ALA A 18 -36.47 -9.60 17.72
C ALA A 18 -35.69 -8.36 17.25
N GLY A 19 -35.02 -8.43 16.09
CA GLY A 19 -34.30 -7.30 15.51
C GLY A 19 -32.91 -7.07 16.08
N VAL A 20 -32.30 -8.08 16.71
CA VAL A 20 -30.90 -8.00 17.17
C VAL A 20 -29.97 -7.95 15.95
N PRO A 21 -29.11 -6.92 15.83
CA PRO A 21 -28.12 -6.85 14.77
C PRO A 21 -27.06 -7.94 14.90
N SER A 22 -26.61 -8.46 13.76
CA SER A 22 -25.47 -9.37 13.62
C SER A 22 -24.18 -8.75 14.14
N ASP A 23 -23.23 -9.55 14.61
CA ASP A 23 -21.89 -9.06 15.02
C ASP A 23 -20.99 -8.74 13.81
N TYR A 24 -21.43 -9.05 12.58
CA TYR A 24 -20.67 -8.76 11.38
C TYR A 24 -20.98 -7.37 10.82
N LEU A 25 -19.93 -6.57 10.67
CA LEU A 25 -19.97 -5.23 10.07
C LEU A 25 -19.29 -5.25 8.71
N LYS A 26 -19.94 -4.72 7.68
CA LYS A 26 -19.34 -4.49 6.37
C LYS A 26 -18.80 -3.07 6.26
N LEU A 27 -17.53 -2.94 5.91
CA LEU A 27 -16.87 -1.67 5.61
C LEU A 27 -16.65 -1.55 4.10
N GLY A 28 -17.29 -0.58 3.44
CA GLY A 28 -17.09 -0.37 2.01
C GLY A 28 -17.25 1.08 1.58
N LYS A 29 -17.08 1.35 0.28
CA LYS A 29 -17.08 2.70 -0.28
C LYS A 29 -17.98 2.86 -1.51
N SER A 30 -18.41 4.09 -1.78
CA SER A 30 -19.14 4.44 -2.99
C SER A 30 -18.94 5.90 -3.40
N LYS A 31 -18.83 6.16 -4.70
CA LYS A 31 -18.86 7.53 -5.25
C LYS A 31 -20.25 8.17 -5.17
N ASN A 32 -21.28 7.36 -5.23
CA ASN A 32 -22.67 7.81 -5.19
C ASN A 32 -23.22 7.72 -3.78
N GLU A 33 -24.25 8.52 -3.49
CA GLU A 33 -24.95 8.45 -2.22
C GLU A 33 -25.41 7.00 -1.93
N PRO A 34 -25.02 6.40 -0.78
CA PRO A 34 -25.20 4.97 -0.55
C PRO A 34 -26.65 4.49 -0.61
N ASN A 35 -27.64 5.39 -0.45
CA ASN A 35 -29.05 5.07 -0.45
C ASN A 35 -29.52 4.22 -1.65
N LYS A 36 -29.05 4.52 -2.87
CA LYS A 36 -29.41 3.72 -4.05
C LYS A 36 -28.77 2.33 -4.00
N ARG A 37 -27.49 2.26 -3.63
CA ARG A 37 -26.73 0.99 -3.53
C ARG A 37 -27.34 0.08 -2.46
N ILE A 38 -27.71 0.63 -1.31
CA ILE A 38 -28.27 -0.11 -0.18
C ILE A 38 -29.68 -0.60 -0.50
N LYS A 39 -30.51 0.19 -1.20
CA LYS A 39 -31.81 -0.29 -1.70
C LYS A 39 -31.65 -1.51 -2.62
N THR A 40 -30.65 -1.52 -3.49
CA THR A 40 -30.36 -2.69 -4.33
C THR A 40 -29.96 -3.89 -3.49
N LEU A 41 -29.12 -3.71 -2.46
CA LEU A 41 -28.71 -4.79 -1.56
C LEU A 41 -29.89 -5.37 -0.74
N GLN A 42 -30.89 -4.54 -0.39
CA GLN A 42 -32.08 -4.98 0.33
C GLN A 42 -33.09 -5.71 -0.59
N THR A 43 -33.14 -5.38 -1.88
CA THR A 43 -34.10 -5.93 -2.85
C THR A 43 -33.74 -7.39 -3.16
N GLY A 44 -34.14 -8.31 -2.28
CA GLY A 44 -33.85 -9.74 -2.36
C GLY A 44 -33.18 -10.31 -1.10
N ASN A 45 -32.79 -9.47 -0.13
CA ASN A 45 -32.27 -9.92 1.15
C ASN A 45 -33.42 -10.10 2.17
N PRO A 46 -33.64 -11.31 2.72
CA PRO A 46 -34.65 -11.53 3.74
C PRO A 46 -34.32 -10.88 5.10
N ARG A 47 -33.06 -10.47 5.32
CA ARG A 47 -32.61 -9.72 6.50
C ARG A 47 -32.71 -8.22 6.26
N LEU A 48 -32.99 -7.46 7.32
CA LEU A 48 -32.92 -6.00 7.28
C LEU A 48 -31.46 -5.56 7.31
N ILE A 49 -31.15 -4.37 6.79
CA ILE A 49 -29.80 -3.81 6.81
C ILE A 49 -29.82 -2.47 7.57
N THR A 50 -29.10 -2.37 8.69
CA THR A 50 -28.79 -1.06 9.28
C THR A 50 -27.64 -0.43 8.50
N LYS A 51 -27.69 0.90 8.37
CA LYS A 51 -26.79 1.63 7.49
C LYS A 51 -26.35 2.94 8.14
N ASN A 52 -25.04 3.12 8.23
CA ASN A 52 -24.40 4.41 8.49
C ASN A 52 -23.50 4.75 7.30
N TRP A 53 -23.31 6.02 7.02
CA TRP A 53 -22.34 6.44 6.00
C TRP A 53 -21.77 7.81 6.30
N TYR A 54 -20.53 8.00 5.87
CA TYR A 54 -19.73 9.19 6.14
C TYR A 54 -19.15 9.69 4.81
N PHE A 55 -19.32 10.98 4.55
CA PHE A 55 -18.67 11.60 3.41
C PHE A 55 -17.19 11.84 3.74
N SER A 56 -16.31 11.37 2.88
CA SER A 56 -14.86 11.51 3.01
C SER A 56 -14.29 12.17 1.75
N PRO A 57 -13.36 13.12 1.90
CA PRO A 57 -12.72 13.75 0.74
C PRO A 57 -11.73 12.81 0.02
N GLU A 58 -11.29 11.72 0.66
CA GLU A 58 -10.44 10.66 0.10
C GLU A 58 -11.02 9.27 0.44
N MET A 59 -12.19 8.93 -0.10
CA MET A 59 -12.94 7.71 0.28
C MET A 59 -12.14 6.42 0.08
N THR A 60 -11.30 6.35 -0.97
CA THR A 60 -10.48 5.17 -1.23
C THR A 60 -9.38 5.00 -0.19
N LYS A 61 -8.74 6.09 0.22
CA LYS A 61 -7.70 6.03 1.26
C LYS A 61 -8.29 5.70 2.61
N LEU A 62 -9.44 6.31 2.96
CA LEU A 62 -10.13 6.01 4.22
C LEU A 62 -10.54 4.54 4.29
N GLU A 63 -11.16 3.99 3.24
CA GLU A 63 -11.59 2.59 3.26
C GLU A 63 -10.40 1.62 3.31
N THR A 64 -9.33 1.88 2.55
CA THR A 64 -8.10 1.08 2.63
C THR A 64 -7.47 1.16 4.02
N PHE A 65 -7.43 2.35 4.63
CA PHE A 65 -6.96 2.54 5.99
C PHE A 65 -7.78 1.70 6.97
N LEU A 66 -9.12 1.75 6.91
CA LEU A 66 -10.00 0.98 7.81
C LEU A 66 -9.84 -0.54 7.63
N HIS A 67 -9.66 -1.03 6.39
CA HIS A 67 -9.42 -2.46 6.14
C HIS A 67 -8.11 -2.96 6.73
N HIS A 68 -7.08 -2.10 6.80
CA HIS A 68 -5.83 -2.42 7.49
C HIS A 68 -5.90 -2.18 8.99
N TYR A 69 -6.65 -1.18 9.43
CA TYR A 69 -6.82 -0.86 10.86
C TYR A 69 -7.57 -1.96 11.61
N PHE A 70 -8.59 -2.54 10.96
CA PHE A 70 -9.41 -3.63 11.49
C PHE A 70 -9.11 -4.98 10.82
N SER A 71 -7.94 -5.15 10.19
CA SER A 71 -7.57 -6.39 9.49
C SER A 71 -7.68 -7.65 10.36
N GLY A 72 -7.32 -7.54 11.64
CA GLY A 72 -7.42 -8.62 12.61
C GLY A 72 -8.85 -9.10 12.86
N ASP A 73 -9.84 -8.24 12.64
CA ASP A 73 -11.26 -8.55 12.79
C ASP A 73 -11.89 -8.98 11.44
N ARG A 74 -11.15 -8.96 10.33
CA ARG A 74 -11.69 -9.20 8.99
C ARG A 74 -11.96 -10.68 8.78
N VAL A 75 -13.20 -11.05 8.49
CA VAL A 75 -13.63 -12.46 8.37
C VAL A 75 -13.72 -12.92 6.93
N ARG A 76 -14.30 -12.10 6.04
CA ARG A 76 -14.41 -12.44 4.62
C ARG A 76 -14.69 -11.22 3.76
N GLY A 77 -13.90 -11.02 2.71
CA GLY A 77 -14.13 -9.93 1.76
C GLY A 77 -14.11 -8.58 2.48
N GLU A 78 -15.24 -7.88 2.57
CA GLU A 78 -15.35 -6.59 3.27
C GLU A 78 -16.06 -6.70 4.64
N TRP A 79 -16.21 -7.91 5.18
CA TRP A 79 -16.93 -8.17 6.44
C TRP A 79 -15.96 -8.41 7.60
N PHE A 80 -16.29 -7.80 8.73
CA PHE A 80 -15.49 -7.76 9.96
C PHE A 80 -16.31 -8.20 11.16
N LEU A 81 -15.72 -8.89 12.13
CA LEU A 81 -16.32 -9.24 13.40
C LEU A 81 -16.20 -8.06 14.37
N LEU A 82 -17.08 -7.07 14.17
CA LEU A 82 -17.12 -5.83 14.95
C LEU A 82 -18.56 -5.66 15.40
N ASP A 83 -18.86 -5.92 16.67
CA ASP A 83 -20.21 -5.81 17.21
C ASP A 83 -20.71 -4.34 17.23
N SER A 84 -21.96 -4.14 17.63
CA SER A 84 -22.54 -2.79 17.70
C SER A 84 -21.82 -1.89 18.72
N THR A 85 -21.22 -2.47 19.76
CA THR A 85 -20.45 -1.74 20.77
C THR A 85 -19.17 -1.18 20.15
N ARG A 86 -18.38 -2.02 19.47
CA ARG A 86 -17.14 -1.63 18.79
C ARG A 86 -17.40 -0.73 17.59
N GLU A 87 -18.51 -0.90 16.88
CA GLU A 87 -18.92 0.05 15.84
C GLU A 87 -19.01 1.47 16.42
N ALA A 88 -19.72 1.63 17.54
CA ALA A 88 -19.92 2.93 18.18
C ALA A 88 -18.66 3.46 18.89
N SER A 89 -17.88 2.60 19.54
CA SER A 89 -16.76 3.03 20.39
C SER A 89 -15.41 3.15 19.66
N ASP A 90 -15.25 2.50 18.50
CA ASP A 90 -13.96 2.35 17.82
C ASP A 90 -14.06 2.74 16.34
N VAL A 91 -14.97 2.11 15.58
CA VAL A 91 -15.08 2.30 14.12
C VAL A 91 -15.52 3.73 13.78
N ILE A 92 -16.62 4.21 14.36
CA ILE A 92 -17.15 5.54 14.08
C ILE A 92 -16.15 6.64 14.46
N PRO A 93 -15.59 6.67 15.69
CA PRO A 93 -14.57 7.65 16.06
C PRO A 93 -13.34 7.63 15.15
N THR A 94 -12.89 6.43 14.73
CA THR A 94 -11.77 6.28 13.79
C THR A 94 -12.08 6.91 12.43
N ILE A 95 -13.30 6.72 11.91
CA ILE A 95 -13.76 7.32 10.66
C ILE A 95 -13.79 8.85 10.77
N GLU A 96 -14.43 9.37 11.81
CA GLU A 96 -14.58 10.82 12.01
C GLU A 96 -13.23 11.51 12.14
N THR A 97 -12.35 10.98 12.99
CA THR A 97 -10.98 11.49 13.16
C THR A 97 -10.22 11.48 11.84
N HIS A 98 -10.26 10.36 11.10
CA HIS A 98 -9.51 10.25 9.85
C HIS A 98 -10.07 11.17 8.75
N ILE A 99 -11.37 11.48 8.74
CA ILE A 99 -11.95 12.47 7.82
C ILE A 99 -11.44 13.87 8.13
N GLU A 100 -11.43 14.29 9.40
CA GLU A 100 -10.89 15.59 9.82
C GLU A 100 -9.42 15.73 9.42
N GLU A 101 -8.64 14.69 9.67
CA GLU A 101 -7.24 14.60 9.28
C GLU A 101 -7.04 14.69 7.76
N GLN A 102 -7.89 14.06 6.96
CA GLN A 102 -7.83 14.14 5.50
C GLN A 102 -8.07 15.56 4.99
N VAL A 103 -8.95 16.33 5.63
CA VAL A 103 -9.18 17.75 5.28
C VAL A 103 -7.89 18.55 5.48
N ALA A 104 -7.24 18.41 6.64
CA ALA A 104 -5.97 19.08 6.91
C ALA A 104 -4.86 18.64 5.94
N TYR A 105 -4.75 17.33 5.69
CA TYR A 105 -3.81 16.75 4.73
C TYR A 105 -3.99 17.31 3.32
N LEU A 106 -5.22 17.39 2.82
CA LEU A 106 -5.51 17.93 1.49
C LEU A 106 -5.20 19.43 1.38
N GLY A 107 -5.43 20.19 2.46
CA GLY A 107 -4.98 21.58 2.55
C GLY A 107 -3.47 21.71 2.32
N HIS A 108 -2.68 20.85 2.95
CA HIS A 108 -1.23 20.80 2.71
C HIS A 108 -0.86 20.34 1.29
N CYS A 109 -1.57 19.34 0.73
CA CYS A 109 -1.33 18.89 -0.64
C CYS A 109 -1.58 19.98 -1.69
N ALA A 110 -2.62 20.80 -1.51
CA ALA A 110 -2.90 21.92 -2.41
C ALA A 110 -1.76 22.95 -2.39
N SER A 111 -1.23 23.27 -1.20
CA SER A 111 -0.04 24.12 -1.06
C SER A 111 1.18 23.51 -1.77
N HIS A 112 1.41 22.20 -1.62
CA HIS A 112 2.47 21.51 -2.33
C HIS A 112 2.33 21.60 -3.86
N GLU A 113 1.12 21.41 -4.41
CA GLU A 113 0.88 21.49 -5.87
C GLU A 113 1.22 22.89 -6.41
N LEU A 114 0.80 23.96 -5.73
CA LEU A 114 1.12 25.35 -6.08
C LEU A 114 2.62 25.61 -6.20
N TRP A 115 3.40 25.03 -5.28
CA TRP A 115 4.84 25.26 -5.19
C TRP A 115 5.67 24.33 -6.05
N SER A 116 5.12 23.20 -6.52
CA SER A 116 5.87 22.13 -7.19
C SER A 116 6.43 22.50 -8.57
N GLU A 117 5.86 23.53 -9.19
CA GLU A 117 6.24 24.06 -10.52
C GLU A 117 6.78 25.49 -10.45
N VAL A 118 7.29 25.90 -9.28
CA VAL A 118 7.95 27.19 -9.06
C VAL A 118 9.39 26.92 -8.64
N PRO A 119 10.41 27.60 -9.21
CA PRO A 119 11.79 27.42 -8.77
C PRO A 119 11.93 27.72 -7.29
N ASP A 120 12.75 26.94 -6.58
CA ASP A 120 13.22 27.37 -5.27
C ASP A 120 14.16 28.58 -5.38
N ASN A 121 14.27 29.36 -4.30
CA ASN A 121 15.13 30.55 -4.26
C ASN A 121 16.61 30.24 -4.02
N GLY A 122 16.99 28.96 -3.89
CA GLY A 122 18.37 28.55 -3.60
C GLY A 122 18.80 28.67 -2.14
N GLU A 123 18.02 29.34 -1.28
CA GLU A 123 18.39 29.67 0.10
C GLU A 123 17.94 28.59 1.10
N ALA A 124 18.65 28.56 2.23
CA ALA A 124 18.33 27.73 3.38
C ALA A 124 17.97 28.60 4.59
N ARG A 125 17.00 28.15 5.39
CA ARG A 125 16.63 28.82 6.64
C ARG A 125 16.59 27.85 7.82
N ALA A 126 16.68 28.40 9.04
CA ALA A 126 16.48 27.64 10.26
C ALA A 126 15.01 27.15 10.39
N PRO A 127 14.77 25.99 11.04
CA PRO A 127 13.43 25.51 11.31
C PRO A 127 12.73 26.35 12.39
N THR A 128 11.42 26.47 12.25
CA THR A 128 10.55 26.89 13.36
C THR A 128 10.38 25.74 14.36
N THR A 129 9.91 26.04 15.58
CA THR A 129 9.59 25.02 16.60
C THR A 129 8.60 23.98 16.07
N GLU A 130 7.61 24.42 15.30
CA GLU A 130 6.60 23.54 14.72
C GLU A 130 7.18 22.63 13.64
N GLU A 131 8.04 23.14 12.76
CA GLU A 131 8.70 22.34 11.73
C GLU A 131 9.66 21.30 12.33
N GLN A 132 10.34 21.67 13.42
CA GLN A 132 11.16 20.73 14.16
C GLN A 132 10.29 19.61 14.78
N ARG A 133 9.16 19.96 15.42
CA ARG A 133 8.19 18.99 15.95
C ARG A 133 7.68 18.04 14.85
N LEU A 134 7.26 18.58 13.70
CA LEU A 134 6.80 17.78 12.56
C LEU A 134 7.91 16.85 12.04
N SER A 135 9.16 17.31 12.02
CA SER A 135 10.32 16.49 11.64
C SER A 135 10.57 15.34 12.62
N ASP A 136 10.47 15.59 13.92
CA ASP A 136 10.66 14.59 14.95
C ASP A 136 9.52 13.54 14.96
N GLU A 137 8.28 13.97 14.73
CA GLU A 137 7.13 13.07 14.56
C GLU A 137 7.25 12.22 13.29
N LEU A 138 7.70 12.82 12.18
CA LEU A 138 7.96 12.09 10.94
C LEU A 138 9.06 11.02 11.13
N ARG A 139 10.13 11.35 11.87
CA ARG A 139 11.14 10.36 12.25
C ARG A 139 10.51 9.22 13.04
N GLY A 140 9.81 9.54 14.14
CA GLY A 140 9.22 8.52 15.02
C GLY A 140 8.26 7.60 14.27
N ALA A 141 7.44 8.15 13.38
CA ALA A 141 6.51 7.35 12.57
C ALA A 141 7.22 6.44 11.56
N ARG A 142 8.32 6.90 10.94
CA ARG A 142 9.14 6.05 10.05
C ARG A 142 9.77 4.89 10.80
N GLU A 143 10.33 5.16 11.98
CA GLU A 143 10.95 4.14 12.82
C GLU A 143 9.91 3.11 13.30
N ALA A 144 8.76 3.57 13.78
CA ALA A 144 7.66 2.69 14.17
C ALA A 144 7.13 1.85 12.98
N LYS A 145 7.03 2.45 11.79
CA LYS A 145 6.64 1.72 10.57
C LYS A 145 7.66 0.64 10.19
N ILE A 146 8.97 0.93 10.29
CA ILE A 146 10.03 -0.06 10.04
C ILE A 146 9.88 -1.26 10.98
N LEU A 147 9.67 -1.03 12.28
CA LEU A 147 9.49 -2.10 13.26
C LEU A 147 8.21 -2.92 12.97
N ALA A 148 7.09 -2.26 12.66
CA ALA A 148 5.84 -2.93 12.33
C ALA A 148 5.91 -3.75 11.03
N GLU A 149 6.59 -3.23 10.00
CA GLU A 149 6.82 -3.97 8.75
C GLU A 149 7.75 -5.17 8.96
N ALA A 150 8.79 -5.04 9.79
CA ALA A 150 9.66 -6.16 10.14
C ALA A 150 8.90 -7.28 10.86
N GLN A 151 8.04 -6.92 11.83
CA GLN A 151 7.20 -7.89 12.54
C GLN A 151 6.22 -8.60 11.59
N ARG A 152 5.55 -7.85 10.70
CA ARG A 152 4.69 -8.42 9.66
C ARG A 152 5.47 -9.38 8.77
N ASP A 153 6.67 -8.99 8.34
CA ASP A 153 7.49 -9.77 7.41
C ASP A 153 8.05 -11.06 8.05
N ILE A 154 8.28 -11.06 9.37
CA ILE A 154 8.55 -12.28 10.15
C ILE A 154 7.36 -13.24 10.06
N HIS A 155 6.15 -12.76 10.32
CA HIS A 155 4.95 -13.61 10.28
C HIS A 155 4.66 -14.13 8.86
N ASP A 156 4.86 -13.30 7.84
CA ASP A 156 4.80 -13.71 6.44
C ASP A 156 5.81 -14.85 6.17
N ALA A 157 7.08 -14.65 6.53
CA ALA A 157 8.13 -15.63 6.33
C ALA A 157 7.84 -16.96 7.06
N ASN A 158 7.34 -16.91 8.30
CA ASN A 158 6.97 -18.09 9.07
C ASN A 158 5.83 -18.87 8.39
N LEU A 159 4.80 -18.19 7.89
CA LEU A 159 3.71 -18.81 7.13
C LEU A 159 4.22 -19.44 5.83
N ARG A 160 5.16 -18.79 5.12
CA ARG A 160 5.77 -19.35 3.91
C ARG A 160 6.61 -20.58 4.21
N ALA A 161 7.41 -20.54 5.25
CA ALA A 161 8.23 -21.67 5.68
C ALA A 161 7.36 -22.90 6.02
N ALA A 162 6.17 -22.69 6.60
CA ALA A 162 5.24 -23.75 6.96
C ALA A 162 4.64 -24.50 5.76
N ILE A 163 4.62 -23.92 4.54
CA ILE A 163 4.02 -24.56 3.36
C ILE A 163 4.68 -25.90 3.04
N GLY A 164 6.01 -25.99 3.19
CA GLY A 164 6.78 -27.16 2.76
C GLY A 164 6.49 -27.53 1.30
N THR A 165 5.94 -28.72 1.07
CA THR A 165 5.56 -29.23 -0.26
C THR A 165 4.07 -29.05 -0.58
N SER A 166 3.26 -28.52 0.33
CA SER A 166 1.81 -28.39 0.16
C SER A 166 1.40 -27.31 -0.84
N ASN A 167 0.16 -27.35 -1.30
CA ASN A 167 -0.45 -26.31 -2.14
C ASN A 167 -0.90 -25.07 -1.34
N GLY A 168 -0.05 -24.60 -0.43
CA GLY A 168 -0.41 -23.58 0.56
C GLY A 168 -1.04 -24.18 1.82
N ILE A 169 -1.74 -23.33 2.56
CA ILE A 169 -2.31 -23.60 3.89
C ILE A 169 -3.79 -23.24 3.84
N GLU A 170 -4.64 -24.21 4.20
CA GLU A 170 -6.10 -24.11 4.08
C GLU A 170 -6.64 -22.79 4.68
N GLU A 171 -7.26 -21.96 3.84
CA GLU A 171 -7.81 -20.63 4.19
C GLU A 171 -6.83 -19.57 4.74
N ILE A 172 -5.53 -19.87 4.87
CA ILE A 172 -4.50 -18.93 5.36
C ILE A 172 -3.63 -18.43 4.22
N LEU A 173 -3.21 -19.30 3.31
CA LEU A 173 -2.21 -18.97 2.29
C LEU A 173 -2.44 -19.82 1.05
N ALA A 174 -2.55 -19.18 -0.11
CA ALA A 174 -2.71 -19.86 -1.39
C ALA A 174 -1.46 -19.70 -2.28
N LEU A 175 -1.11 -20.76 -2.99
CA LEU A 175 -0.19 -20.68 -4.13
C LEU A 175 -0.98 -20.36 -5.40
N GLN A 176 -0.46 -19.46 -6.22
CA GLN A 176 -1.04 -19.15 -7.53
C GLN A 176 0.00 -19.31 -8.62
N LEU A 177 -0.37 -20.03 -9.69
CA LEU A 177 0.41 -20.06 -10.91
C LEU A 177 0.32 -18.70 -11.61
N LYS A 178 1.48 -18.10 -11.90
CA LYS A 178 1.60 -16.96 -12.80
C LYS A 178 2.21 -17.45 -14.10
N THR A 179 1.55 -17.13 -15.21
CA THR A 179 2.06 -17.38 -16.56
C THR A 179 2.68 -16.12 -17.11
N HIS A 180 3.86 -16.24 -17.70
CA HIS A 180 4.59 -15.16 -18.32
C HIS A 180 4.63 -15.41 -19.82
N THR A 181 3.95 -14.55 -20.59
CA THR A 181 3.91 -14.62 -22.05
C THR A 181 4.54 -13.41 -22.72
N ALA A 182 4.83 -12.36 -21.95
CA ALA A 182 5.38 -11.12 -22.45
C ALA A 182 6.88 -11.28 -22.75
N TRP A 183 7.24 -11.13 -24.03
CA TRP A 183 8.62 -10.96 -24.44
C TRP A 183 9.11 -9.59 -24.01
N LYS A 184 10.36 -9.52 -23.53
CA LYS A 184 10.99 -8.27 -23.09
C LYS A 184 12.12 -7.91 -24.03
N LEU A 185 12.19 -6.64 -24.39
CA LEU A 185 13.32 -6.12 -25.15
C LEU A 185 14.58 -6.10 -24.27
N ASP A 186 15.67 -6.72 -24.73
CA ASP A 186 17.00 -6.41 -24.21
C ASP A 186 17.41 -5.02 -24.72
N LYS A 187 16.93 -4.01 -23.99
CA LYS A 187 17.14 -2.60 -24.35
C LYS A 187 18.61 -2.24 -24.41
N THR A 188 19.44 -2.83 -23.55
CA THR A 188 20.87 -2.55 -23.49
C THR A 188 21.57 -3.02 -24.76
N GLN A 189 21.34 -4.27 -25.17
CA GLN A 189 21.94 -4.80 -26.40
C GLN A 189 21.36 -4.18 -27.66
N PHE A 190 20.04 -3.93 -27.69
CA PHE A 190 19.40 -3.25 -28.80
C PHE A 190 20.04 -1.87 -29.03
N LEU A 191 20.13 -1.04 -27.98
CA LEU A 191 20.76 0.28 -28.10
C LEU A 191 22.24 0.18 -28.48
N ALA A 192 22.98 -0.82 -28.00
CA ALA A 192 24.37 -1.05 -28.40
C ALA A 192 24.53 -1.41 -29.89
N SER A 193 23.48 -1.93 -30.53
CA SER A 193 23.46 -2.26 -31.97
C SER A 193 23.18 -1.07 -32.90
N LEU A 194 22.86 0.09 -32.33
CA LEU A 194 22.52 1.30 -33.08
C LEU A 194 23.73 2.24 -33.18
N THR A 195 23.81 3.03 -34.27
CA THR A 195 24.73 4.18 -34.31
C THR A 195 24.28 5.27 -33.34
N ASP A 196 25.12 6.26 -33.06
CA ASP A 196 24.75 7.33 -32.13
C ASP A 196 23.62 8.21 -32.68
N GLU A 197 23.53 8.41 -34.00
CA GLU A 197 22.40 9.08 -34.65
C GLU A 197 21.11 8.27 -34.52
N GLU A 198 21.17 6.96 -34.73
CA GLU A 198 20.02 6.06 -34.56
C GLU A 198 19.55 6.02 -33.10
N LYS A 199 20.49 5.96 -32.13
CA LYS A 199 20.18 6.06 -30.70
C LYS A 199 19.48 7.38 -30.39
N ASN A 200 19.99 8.49 -30.90
CA ASN A 200 19.39 9.81 -30.68
C ASN A 200 17.99 9.89 -31.27
N ALA A 201 17.73 9.28 -32.43
CA ALA A 201 16.39 9.20 -33.02
C ALA A 201 15.39 8.39 -32.17
N CYS A 202 15.87 7.46 -31.33
CA CYS A 202 15.05 6.71 -30.38
C CYS A 202 14.77 7.47 -29.07
N HIS A 203 15.35 8.65 -28.90
CA HIS A 203 15.20 9.45 -27.69
C HIS A 203 14.50 10.77 -27.99
N GLU A 204 13.69 11.20 -27.05
CA GLU A 204 13.07 12.53 -27.07
C GLU A 204 13.64 13.39 -25.94
N LEU A 205 13.89 14.66 -26.25
CA LEU A 205 14.21 15.65 -25.23
C LEU A 205 12.91 16.13 -24.60
N LEU A 206 12.71 15.77 -23.34
CA LEU A 206 11.57 16.25 -22.56
C LEU A 206 12.05 17.28 -21.54
N THR A 207 11.48 18.47 -21.60
CA THR A 207 11.61 19.46 -20.54
C THR A 207 10.42 19.33 -19.62
N LYS A 208 10.66 18.99 -18.36
CA LYS A 208 9.62 18.86 -17.33
C LYS A 208 10.10 19.49 -16.04
N TRP A 209 9.15 19.91 -15.21
CA TRP A 209 9.44 20.23 -13.82
C TRP A 209 9.93 18.98 -13.10
N LYS A 210 11.08 19.11 -12.47
CA LYS A 210 11.61 18.13 -11.53
C LYS A 210 11.45 18.71 -10.13
N SER A 211 10.61 18.06 -9.34
CA SER A 211 10.33 18.42 -7.96
C SER A 211 10.78 17.27 -7.07
N THR A 212 11.82 17.47 -6.25
CA THR A 212 12.43 16.42 -5.42
C THR A 212 12.54 16.88 -3.98
N ALA A 213 11.64 16.39 -3.13
CA ALA A 213 11.69 16.60 -1.70
C ALA A 213 12.49 15.49 -1.01
N THR A 214 13.36 15.87 -0.08
CA THR A 214 14.14 14.98 0.78
C THR A 214 13.95 15.43 2.22
N PHE A 215 13.47 14.53 3.06
CA PHE A 215 13.35 14.77 4.51
C PHE A 215 14.67 14.34 5.17
N GLN A 216 15.31 15.28 5.86
CA GLN A 216 16.69 15.12 6.33
C GLN A 216 16.78 14.29 7.61
N ASN A 217 15.77 14.39 8.49
CA ASN A 217 15.62 13.51 9.64
C ASN A 217 15.02 12.17 9.20
N ARG A 218 15.88 11.22 8.81
CA ARG A 218 15.46 9.94 8.19
C ARG A 218 15.11 8.84 9.21
N GLY A 219 15.56 8.99 10.46
CA GLY A 219 15.48 7.93 11.47
C GLY A 219 16.53 6.83 11.29
N GLY A 220 16.49 5.85 12.18
CA GLY A 220 17.31 4.65 12.14
C GLY A 220 16.83 3.61 11.12
N ASN A 221 17.72 2.69 10.76
CA ASN A 221 17.34 1.45 10.09
C ASN A 221 16.99 0.37 11.13
N LEU A 222 16.40 -0.75 10.71
CA LEU A 222 15.96 -1.81 11.62
C LEU A 222 17.07 -2.29 12.55
N ALA A 223 18.26 -2.60 12.02
CA ALA A 223 19.42 -2.99 12.82
C ALA A 223 19.84 -1.97 13.89
N ALA A 224 19.65 -0.67 13.67
CA ALA A 224 19.96 0.36 14.68
C ALA A 224 18.83 0.54 15.70
N LEU A 225 17.59 0.33 15.30
CA LEU A 225 16.40 0.49 16.14
C LEU A 225 16.16 -0.71 17.04
N ASP A 226 16.25 -1.92 16.47
CA ASP A 226 16.04 -3.18 17.16
C ASP A 226 16.89 -4.30 16.51
N PRO A 227 18.14 -4.49 16.98
CA PRO A 227 19.01 -5.56 16.49
C PRO A 227 18.45 -6.97 16.73
N THR A 228 17.61 -7.16 17.74
CA THR A 228 16.99 -8.45 18.04
C THR A 228 15.91 -8.79 17.01
N LEU A 229 15.09 -7.81 16.66
CA LEU A 229 14.08 -7.95 15.61
C LEU A 229 14.73 -8.15 14.23
N GLU A 230 15.83 -7.43 13.92
CA GLU A 230 16.63 -7.66 12.70
C GLU A 230 17.10 -9.12 12.61
N ALA A 231 17.68 -9.65 13.69
CA ALA A 231 18.15 -11.03 13.73
C ALA A 231 17.00 -12.04 13.58
N ALA A 232 15.84 -11.77 14.19
CA ALA A 232 14.64 -12.59 14.04
C ALA A 232 14.10 -12.59 12.61
N LEU A 233 14.06 -11.42 11.95
CA LEU A 233 13.67 -11.27 10.55
C LEU A 233 14.62 -12.04 9.64
N ALA A 234 15.93 -11.88 9.82
CA ALA A 234 16.93 -12.61 9.04
C ALA A 234 16.79 -14.14 9.21
N ALA A 235 16.54 -14.62 10.43
CA ALA A 235 16.32 -16.04 10.69
C ALA A 235 15.03 -16.57 10.04
N ALA A 236 13.92 -15.84 10.12
CA ALA A 236 12.65 -16.23 9.51
C ALA A 236 12.75 -16.25 7.98
N VAL A 237 13.33 -15.22 7.37
CA VAL A 237 13.52 -15.13 5.91
C VAL A 237 14.45 -16.22 5.39
N ALA A 238 15.46 -16.62 6.15
CA ALA A 238 16.35 -17.73 5.76
C ALA A 238 15.64 -19.10 5.67
N LEU A 239 14.52 -19.26 6.38
CA LEU A 239 13.71 -20.48 6.36
C LEU A 239 12.57 -20.44 5.32
N ALA A 240 12.14 -19.24 4.92
CA ALA A 240 11.05 -19.05 3.99
C ALA A 240 11.48 -19.32 2.53
N PRO A 241 10.77 -20.19 1.78
CA PRO A 241 11.06 -20.39 0.37
C PRO A 241 10.74 -19.11 -0.42
N LEU A 242 11.64 -18.72 -1.33
CA LEU A 242 11.33 -17.65 -2.28
C LEU A 242 10.27 -18.16 -3.27
N PRO A 243 9.34 -17.30 -3.76
CA PRO A 243 8.31 -17.72 -4.70
C PRO A 243 8.86 -18.37 -5.99
N ALA A 244 10.07 -17.99 -6.41
CA ALA A 244 10.76 -18.59 -7.56
C ALA A 244 11.26 -20.02 -7.29
N ASP A 245 11.48 -20.38 -6.03
CA ASP A 245 12.04 -21.67 -5.61
C ASP A 245 10.94 -22.68 -5.28
N ILE A 246 9.67 -22.25 -5.18
CA ILE A 246 8.53 -23.14 -4.91
C ILE A 246 8.22 -23.93 -6.19
N PRO A 247 8.33 -25.27 -6.18
CA PRO A 247 8.05 -26.09 -7.35
C PRO A 247 6.58 -25.97 -7.78
N THR A 248 6.34 -25.87 -9.08
CA THR A 248 4.96 -25.86 -9.63
C THR A 248 4.19 -27.15 -9.32
N THR A 249 4.89 -28.25 -9.03
CA THR A 249 4.30 -29.50 -8.56
C THR A 249 3.55 -29.37 -7.24
N ASN A 250 3.89 -28.38 -6.40
CA ASN A 250 3.16 -28.12 -5.15
C ASN A 250 1.68 -27.80 -5.42
N LEU A 251 1.34 -27.22 -6.58
CA LEU A 251 -0.05 -26.91 -6.96
C LEU A 251 -0.94 -28.16 -7.10
N SER A 252 -0.34 -29.33 -7.31
CA SER A 252 -1.04 -30.60 -7.42
C SER A 252 -1.14 -31.34 -6.08
N ASN A 253 -0.46 -30.87 -5.04
CA ASN A 253 -0.48 -31.48 -3.72
C ASN A 253 -1.71 -31.01 -2.93
N PRO A 254 -2.14 -31.74 -1.89
CA PRO A 254 -3.12 -31.23 -0.95
C PRO A 254 -2.63 -29.96 -0.23
N GLU A 255 -3.56 -29.11 0.17
CA GLU A 255 -3.28 -28.01 1.10
C GLU A 255 -2.84 -28.56 2.46
N LEU A 256 -1.97 -27.82 3.16
CA LEU A 256 -1.67 -28.10 4.55
C LEU A 256 -2.88 -27.72 5.41
N GLY A 257 -3.35 -28.65 6.23
CA GLY A 257 -4.45 -28.39 7.16
C GLY A 257 -4.10 -27.33 8.21
N ARG A 258 -5.09 -26.52 8.61
CA ARG A 258 -4.92 -25.52 9.67
C ARG A 258 -4.56 -26.18 11.00
N THR A 259 -3.74 -25.46 11.77
CA THR A 259 -3.47 -25.76 13.19
C THR A 259 -3.56 -24.46 13.98
N SER A 260 -3.82 -24.54 15.28
CA SER A 260 -3.91 -23.34 16.13
C SER A 260 -2.64 -22.49 16.11
N ALA A 261 -1.48 -23.09 15.86
CA ALA A 261 -0.22 -22.35 15.69
C ALA A 261 -0.22 -21.51 14.40
N LEU A 262 -0.68 -22.08 13.27
CA LEU A 262 -0.79 -21.37 12.00
C LEU A 262 -1.86 -20.28 12.05
N GLU A 263 -2.97 -20.56 12.73
CA GLU A 263 -4.05 -19.58 12.95
C GLU A 263 -3.56 -18.39 13.76
N THR A 264 -2.77 -18.64 14.82
CA THR A 264 -2.13 -17.59 15.64
C THR A 264 -1.13 -16.78 14.82
N GLU A 265 -0.30 -17.46 14.01
CA GLU A 265 0.69 -16.78 13.16
C GLU A 265 0.03 -15.87 12.13
N HIS A 266 -1.05 -16.33 11.49
CA HIS A 266 -1.80 -15.53 10.55
C HIS A 266 -2.58 -14.39 11.22
N GLN A 267 -3.14 -14.60 12.42
CA GLN A 267 -3.73 -13.51 13.20
C GLN A 267 -2.69 -12.43 13.51
N ALA A 268 -1.49 -12.80 13.96
CA ALA A 268 -0.43 -11.86 14.25
C ALA A 268 0.01 -11.09 13.00
N TRP A 269 0.07 -11.75 11.84
CA TRP A 269 0.31 -11.08 10.55
C TRP A 269 -0.77 -10.05 10.22
N LEU A 270 -2.06 -10.39 10.41
CA LEU A 270 -3.18 -9.47 10.19
C LEU A 270 -3.10 -8.27 11.14
N ASP A 271 -2.85 -8.50 12.43
CA ASP A 271 -2.80 -7.45 13.46
C ASP A 271 -1.70 -6.41 13.19
N CYS A 272 -0.56 -6.84 12.63
CA CYS A 272 0.54 -5.94 12.26
C CYS A 272 0.12 -4.88 11.22
N LYS A 273 -0.90 -5.16 10.40
CA LYS A 273 -1.32 -4.23 9.34
C LYS A 273 -1.91 -2.93 9.89
N ARG A 274 -2.49 -2.95 11.09
CA ARG A 274 -3.03 -1.76 11.76
C ARG A 274 -1.93 -0.74 11.98
N GLU A 275 -0.84 -1.16 12.62
CA GLU A 275 0.26 -0.26 12.96
C GLU A 275 0.96 0.26 11.70
N VAL A 276 1.17 -0.60 10.69
CA VAL A 276 1.72 -0.18 9.40
C VAL A 276 0.86 0.90 8.73
N ALA A 277 -0.47 0.77 8.77
CA ALA A 277 -1.40 1.74 8.21
C ALA A 277 -1.43 3.06 8.99
N VAL A 278 -1.45 2.98 10.33
CA VAL A 278 -1.40 4.16 11.23
C VAL A 278 -0.14 4.97 10.97
N GLN A 279 1.02 4.32 11.03
CA GLN A 279 2.29 5.03 10.83
C GLN A 279 2.46 5.51 9.39
N GLY A 280 1.98 4.76 8.40
CA GLY A 280 1.93 5.20 7.00
C GLY A 280 1.11 6.47 6.81
N TRP A 281 -0.01 6.60 7.52
CA TRP A 281 -0.84 7.80 7.47
C TRP A 281 -0.19 9.01 8.15
N ILE A 282 0.41 8.83 9.33
CA ILE A 282 1.15 9.89 10.02
C ILE A 282 2.29 10.39 9.13
N ILE A 283 3.06 9.50 8.50
CA ILE A 283 4.12 9.87 7.55
C ILE A 283 3.56 10.76 6.43
N ALA A 284 2.48 10.34 5.78
CA ALA A 284 1.86 11.11 4.70
C ALA A 284 1.44 12.52 5.15
N GLN A 285 0.82 12.63 6.33
CA GLN A 285 0.42 13.92 6.92
C GLN A 285 1.62 14.83 7.17
N ARG A 286 2.67 14.33 7.85
CA ARG A 286 3.83 15.14 8.24
C ARG A 286 4.67 15.55 7.02
N GLU A 287 4.83 14.66 6.04
CA GLU A 287 5.49 15.00 4.79
C GLU A 287 4.74 16.10 4.02
N ALA A 288 3.41 16.03 3.95
CA ALA A 288 2.60 17.06 3.32
C ALA A 288 2.70 18.39 4.06
N ALA A 289 2.60 18.38 5.40
CA ALA A 289 2.70 19.58 6.23
C ALA A 289 4.04 20.30 6.06
N LEU A 290 5.16 19.56 6.09
CA LEU A 290 6.49 20.11 5.88
C LEU A 290 6.67 20.67 4.46
N LYS A 291 6.16 19.98 3.43
CA LYS A 291 6.15 20.50 2.05
C LYS A 291 5.32 21.78 1.91
N ALA A 292 4.25 21.93 2.70
CA ALA A 292 3.46 23.14 2.71
C ALA A 292 4.17 24.29 3.45
N SER A 293 5.01 24.01 4.44
CA SER A 293 5.66 25.03 5.28
C SER A 293 6.93 25.65 4.68
N ILE A 294 7.63 24.91 3.80
CA ILE A 294 8.93 25.36 3.26
C ILE A 294 8.82 26.59 2.34
N GLY A 295 7.70 26.78 1.64
CA GLY A 295 7.47 27.96 0.78
C GLY A 295 8.44 28.04 -0.40
N GLU A 296 9.08 29.20 -0.58
CA GLU A 296 10.05 29.45 -1.67
C GLU A 296 11.47 28.92 -1.37
N TYR A 297 11.76 28.59 -0.12
CA TYR A 297 13.09 28.14 0.29
C TYR A 297 13.45 26.79 -0.34
N LYS A 298 14.74 26.59 -0.56
CA LYS A 298 15.27 25.29 -0.97
C LYS A 298 15.37 24.33 0.20
N GLU A 299 15.63 24.84 1.40
CA GLU A 299 15.95 24.03 2.57
C GLU A 299 15.47 24.65 3.88
N ILE A 300 14.90 23.79 4.73
CA ILE A 300 14.77 24.00 6.16
C ILE A 300 15.86 23.15 6.82
N THR A 301 16.92 23.79 7.30
CA THR A 301 18.14 23.11 7.76
C THR A 301 17.84 22.05 8.82
N GLY A 302 18.27 20.82 8.56
CA GLY A 302 18.07 19.66 9.44
C GLY A 302 16.70 18.98 9.30
N VAL A 303 15.73 19.61 8.63
CA VAL A 303 14.35 19.12 8.52
C VAL A 303 14.07 18.57 7.13
N MET A 304 14.21 19.40 6.09
CA MET A 304 13.95 18.98 4.72
C MET A 304 14.62 19.87 3.69
N LYS A 305 14.82 19.31 2.49
CA LYS A 305 15.28 19.98 1.29
C LYS A 305 14.30 19.70 0.16
N TRP A 306 13.87 20.73 -0.57
CA TRP A 306 12.98 20.59 -1.71
C TRP A 306 13.52 21.34 -2.92
N VAL A 307 14.10 20.59 -3.86
CA VAL A 307 14.66 21.14 -5.09
C VAL A 307 13.59 21.13 -6.17
N ARG A 308 13.36 22.30 -6.79
CA ARG A 308 12.35 22.51 -7.83
C ARG A 308 12.99 23.24 -9.00
N GLU A 309 13.14 22.54 -10.12
CA GLU A 309 13.82 23.07 -11.30
C GLU A 309 13.22 22.50 -12.58
N GLN A 310 13.28 23.26 -13.67
CA GLN A 310 13.03 22.69 -15.00
C GLN A 310 14.25 21.90 -15.43
N ARG A 311 14.04 20.63 -15.76
CA ARG A 311 15.09 19.75 -16.24
C ARG A 311 14.76 19.24 -17.63
N THR A 312 15.71 19.41 -18.55
CA THR A 312 15.67 18.73 -19.85
C THR A 312 16.36 17.39 -19.71
N THR A 313 15.66 16.30 -20.03
CA THR A 313 16.22 14.95 -20.01
C THR A 313 15.96 14.25 -21.34
N SER A 314 16.99 13.59 -21.87
CA SER A 314 16.84 12.65 -22.97
C SER A 314 16.17 11.38 -22.43
N THR A 315 14.99 11.06 -22.95
CA THR A 315 14.19 9.91 -22.51
C THR A 315 14.01 8.96 -23.69
N TYR A 316 14.27 7.67 -23.45
CA TYR A 316 14.04 6.64 -24.47
C TYR A 316 12.54 6.53 -24.77
N ASN A 317 12.19 6.65 -26.05
CA ASN A 317 10.83 6.48 -26.55
C ASN A 317 10.73 5.13 -27.27
N GLU A 318 10.19 4.12 -26.59
CA GLU A 318 10.08 2.76 -27.14
C GLU A 318 9.15 2.69 -28.36
N SER A 319 8.09 3.51 -28.39
CA SER A 319 7.18 3.56 -29.54
C SER A 319 7.88 4.10 -30.79
N GLU A 320 8.72 5.11 -30.62
CA GLU A 320 9.50 5.67 -31.72
C GLU A 320 10.64 4.75 -32.17
N ALA A 321 11.34 4.12 -31.21
CA ALA A 321 12.34 3.10 -31.50
C ALA A 321 11.73 1.93 -32.29
N LYS A 322 10.53 1.48 -31.91
CA LYS A 322 9.78 0.47 -32.66
C LYS A 322 9.43 0.97 -34.05
N ARG A 323 8.88 2.18 -34.18
CA ARG A 323 8.49 2.76 -35.48
C ARG A 323 9.67 2.83 -36.47
N LEU A 324 10.86 3.17 -35.99
CA LEU A 324 12.05 3.37 -36.81
C LEU A 324 12.85 2.08 -37.06
N PHE A 325 12.93 1.19 -36.07
CA PHE A 325 13.87 0.06 -36.05
C PHE A 325 13.21 -1.28 -35.72
N GLU A 326 11.92 -1.46 -35.98
CA GLU A 326 11.14 -2.66 -35.62
C GLU A 326 11.88 -3.97 -35.97
N LEU A 327 12.34 -4.10 -37.22
CA LEU A 327 13.00 -5.32 -37.69
C LEU A 327 14.29 -5.64 -36.91
N ARG A 328 15.07 -4.62 -36.55
CA ARG A 328 16.29 -4.80 -35.75
C ARG A 328 15.92 -5.11 -34.30
N MET A 329 14.90 -4.44 -33.77
CA MET A 329 14.40 -4.60 -32.40
C MET A 329 13.89 -6.02 -32.14
N ILE A 330 13.23 -6.65 -33.12
CA ILE A 330 12.74 -8.05 -33.02
C ILE A 330 13.87 -9.02 -32.64
N SER A 331 15.08 -8.85 -33.18
CA SER A 331 16.23 -9.70 -32.87
C SER A 331 16.73 -9.60 -31.42
N PHE A 332 16.30 -8.57 -30.68
CA PHE A 332 16.64 -8.35 -29.27
C PHE A 332 15.46 -8.62 -28.33
N MET A 333 14.33 -9.08 -28.85
CA MET A 333 13.23 -9.54 -28.00
C MET A 333 13.63 -10.87 -27.37
N GLN A 334 13.61 -10.92 -26.05
CA GLN A 334 13.88 -12.13 -25.29
C GLN A 334 12.57 -12.72 -24.77
N PRO A 335 12.37 -14.04 -24.87
CA PRO A 335 11.28 -14.70 -24.19
C PRO A 335 11.44 -14.53 -22.66
N PRO A 336 10.37 -14.69 -21.89
CA PRO A 336 10.47 -14.69 -20.43
C PRO A 336 11.42 -15.81 -19.97
N ALA A 337 12.20 -15.53 -18.92
CA ALA A 337 13.19 -16.47 -18.38
C ALA A 337 12.58 -17.80 -17.89
N SER A 338 11.31 -17.76 -17.47
CA SER A 338 10.47 -18.93 -17.26
C SER A 338 9.06 -18.65 -17.78
N GLU A 339 8.41 -19.66 -18.35
CA GLU A 339 7.01 -19.54 -18.79
C GLU A 339 6.04 -19.42 -17.62
N THR A 340 6.44 -19.91 -16.45
CA THR A 340 5.62 -19.91 -15.23
C THR A 340 6.43 -19.59 -13.98
N SER A 341 5.77 -19.02 -12.98
CA SER A 341 6.28 -18.88 -11.62
C SER A 341 5.16 -19.09 -10.60
N ILE A 342 5.51 -19.36 -9.34
CA ILE A 342 4.55 -19.35 -8.24
C ILE A 342 4.52 -17.95 -7.61
N SER A 343 3.33 -17.47 -7.26
CA SER A 343 3.17 -16.39 -6.29
C SER A 343 2.48 -16.91 -5.03
N VAL A 344 2.94 -16.44 -3.88
CA VAL A 344 2.34 -16.75 -2.58
C VAL A 344 1.38 -15.63 -2.20
N VAL A 345 0.15 -15.97 -1.83
CA VAL A 345 -0.88 -15.01 -1.41
C VAL A 345 -1.39 -15.41 -0.03
N ILE A 346 -1.05 -14.62 0.99
CA ILE A 346 -1.63 -14.75 2.33
C ILE A 346 -3.05 -14.19 2.29
N ASN A 347 -3.99 -14.87 2.92
CA ASN A 347 -5.37 -14.44 2.99
C ASN A 347 -5.46 -13.14 3.77
N GLU A 348 -6.29 -12.22 3.31
CA GLU A 348 -6.46 -10.91 3.95
C GLU A 348 -7.51 -10.92 5.06
N ALA A 349 -8.10 -12.09 5.32
CA ALA A 349 -9.18 -12.30 6.26
C ALA A 349 -8.99 -13.63 6.99
N ARG A 350 -9.59 -13.73 8.17
CA ARG A 350 -9.67 -14.90 9.03
C ARG A 350 -11.08 -15.51 8.95
N PRO A 351 -11.33 -16.44 8.02
CA PRO A 351 -12.63 -17.13 7.91
C PRO A 351 -12.82 -18.24 8.97
N TYR A 352 -11.82 -18.48 9.80
CA TYR A 352 -11.80 -19.50 10.86
C TYR A 352 -11.93 -18.85 12.26
N PRO A 353 -12.34 -19.62 13.30
CA PRO A 353 -12.61 -19.11 14.65
C PRO A 353 -11.43 -18.38 15.27
#